data_AF-A0A8H6IMM8-F1
#
_entry.id   AF-A0A8H6IMM8-F1
#
_cell.length_a   1.000
_cell.length_b   1.000
_cell.length_c   1.000
_cell.angle_alpha   90.00
_cell.angle_beta   90.00
_cell.angle_gamma   90.00
#
_symmetry.space_group_name_H-M   'P 1'
#
loop_
_entity.id
_entity.type
_entity.pdbx_description
1 polymer ?
#
loop_
_entity_poly.entity_id
_entity_poly.type
_entity_poly.pdbx_seq_one_letter_code
_entity_poly.pdbx_strand_id
1 'polypeptide(L)'
;IKKYGIVIEQDYENGSPTGKPTAGVPITDLTLSNVKGSVASSATNVYLLCASGACKNWKWTGVSVTGGKKSAKCSGIPSGSGAAC
;
A
#
# COMPACT_ATOMS: atom_id res chain seq x y z
N ILE A 1 15.31 8.53 -7.45
CA ILE A 1 13.90 8.84 -7.11
C ILE A 1 13.42 7.79 -6.09
N LYS A 2 13.19 8.17 -4.83
CA LYS A 2 12.52 7.32 -3.81
C LYS A 2 11.11 7.90 -3.61
N LYS A 3 10.08 7.26 -4.17
CA LYS A 3 8.70 7.82 -4.21
C LYS A 3 7.81 7.35 -3.07
N TYR A 4 8.02 6.13 -2.58
CA TYR A 4 7.15 5.48 -1.60
C TYR A 4 7.99 4.79 -0.52
N GLY A 5 7.47 4.76 0.72
CA GLY A 5 8.02 3.91 1.77
C GLY A 5 7.47 2.49 1.68
N ILE A 6 6.14 2.36 1.67
CA ILE A 6 5.43 1.12 1.35
C ILE A 6 4.51 1.38 0.15
N VAL A 7 4.55 0.49 -0.84
CA VAL A 7 3.63 0.51 -1.98
C VAL A 7 3.13 -0.88 -2.29
N ILE A 8 1.80 -1.02 -2.38
CA ILE A 8 1.11 -2.24 -2.83
C ILE A 8 -0.02 -1.79 -3.75
N GLU A 9 0.06 -2.12 -5.03
CA GLU A 9 -0.87 -1.63 -6.05
C GLU A 9 -1.18 -2.73 -7.09
N GLN A 10 -2.44 -2.78 -7.55
CA GLN A 10 -2.97 -3.82 -8.46
C GLN A 10 -3.28 -3.28 -9.88
N ASP A 11 -2.56 -2.25 -10.32
CA ASP A 11 -2.91 -1.44 -11.49
C ASP A 11 -1.76 -1.28 -12.50
N TYR A 12 -0.73 -2.12 -12.45
CA TYR A 12 0.39 -2.10 -13.39
C TYR A 12 0.00 -2.62 -14.77
N GLU A 13 0.33 -1.85 -15.80
CA GLU A 13 0.21 -2.22 -17.21
C GLU A 13 1.51 -1.81 -17.94
N ASN A 14 2.16 -2.76 -18.61
CA ASN A 14 3.38 -2.52 -19.40
C ASN A 14 4.48 -1.72 -18.68
N GLY A 15 4.65 -1.98 -17.37
CA GLY A 15 5.69 -1.37 -16.54
C GLY A 15 5.32 -0.03 -15.89
N SER A 16 4.07 0.45 -16.03
CA SER A 16 3.60 1.69 -15.39
C SER A 16 2.25 1.52 -14.66
N PRO A 17 2.01 2.22 -13.54
CA PRO A 17 0.69 2.26 -12.89
C PRO A 17 -0.35 3.02 -13.72
N THR A 18 -1.58 2.50 -13.77
CA THR A 18 -2.70 3.09 -14.52
C THR A 18 -3.66 3.92 -13.64
N GLY A 19 -3.57 3.78 -12.32
CA GLY A 19 -4.52 4.31 -11.34
C GLY A 19 -5.81 3.50 -11.21
N LYS A 20 -5.96 2.38 -11.93
CA LYS A 20 -7.18 1.56 -11.97
C LYS A 20 -6.87 0.12 -11.61
N PRO A 21 -7.05 -0.28 -10.33
CA PRO A 21 -6.68 -1.63 -9.91
C PRO A 21 -7.65 -2.67 -10.45
N THR A 22 -7.15 -3.86 -10.78
CA THR A 22 -7.97 -5.01 -11.21
C THR A 22 -7.90 -6.16 -10.20
N ALA A 23 -8.97 -6.98 -10.15
CA ALA A 23 -9.11 -8.03 -9.13
C ALA A 23 -8.56 -9.40 -9.54
N GLY A 24 -7.99 -9.54 -10.75
CA GLY A 24 -7.56 -10.82 -11.30
C GLY A 24 -6.35 -11.46 -10.61
N VAL A 25 -5.59 -10.67 -9.83
CA VAL A 25 -4.44 -11.13 -9.05
C VAL A 25 -4.66 -10.77 -7.58
N PRO A 26 -5.36 -11.60 -6.80
CA PRO A 26 -5.65 -11.30 -5.40
C PRO A 26 -4.39 -11.32 -4.55
N ILE A 27 -4.32 -10.45 -3.54
CA ILE A 27 -3.24 -10.40 -2.55
C ILE A 27 -3.83 -10.77 -1.19
N THR A 28 -3.70 -12.03 -0.80
CA THR A 28 -4.20 -12.55 0.47
C THR A 28 -3.07 -12.87 1.43
N ASP A 29 -3.39 -12.91 2.72
CA ASP A 29 -2.51 -13.43 3.79
C ASP A 29 -1.16 -12.70 3.89
N LEU A 30 -1.13 -11.43 3.48
CA LEU A 30 0.06 -10.58 3.57
C LEU A 30 0.31 -10.13 5.03
N THR A 31 1.50 -10.44 5.54
CA THR A 31 1.94 -9.97 6.86
C THR A 31 3.05 -8.94 6.73
N LEU A 32 2.86 -7.76 7.33
CA LEU A 32 3.92 -6.80 7.59
C LEU A 32 4.13 -6.69 9.10
N SER A 33 5.37 -6.91 9.55
CA SER A 33 5.73 -6.84 10.96
C SER A 33 6.95 -5.96 11.15
N ASN A 34 6.85 -4.98 12.06
CA ASN A 34 7.95 -4.09 12.46
C ASN A 34 8.64 -3.35 11.31
N VAL A 35 7.91 -3.02 10.24
CA VAL A 35 8.42 -2.18 9.14
C VAL A 35 8.42 -0.71 9.59
N LYS A 36 9.61 -0.17 9.88
CA LYS A 36 9.78 1.19 10.39
C LYS A 36 10.84 1.96 9.62
N GLY A 37 10.67 3.27 9.51
CA GLY A 37 11.68 4.14 8.90
C GLY A 37 11.13 5.50 8.48
N SER A 38 11.94 6.24 7.74
CA SER A 38 11.57 7.53 7.17
C SER A 38 11.80 7.56 5.67
N VAL A 39 10.99 8.37 4.98
CA VAL A 39 11.17 8.73 3.57
C VAL A 39 11.40 10.24 3.45
N ALA A 40 11.85 10.68 2.27
CA ALA A 40 11.99 12.11 1.99
C ALA A 40 10.64 12.82 2.07
N SER A 41 10.63 14.11 2.43
CA SER A 41 9.41 14.91 2.57
C SER A 41 8.57 15.04 1.30
N SER A 42 9.21 14.87 0.13
CA SER A 42 8.53 14.84 -1.18
C SER A 42 7.94 13.47 -1.54
N ALA A 43 8.31 12.41 -0.82
CA ALA A 43 7.81 11.06 -1.01
C ALA A 43 6.47 10.83 -0.28
N THR A 44 5.86 9.67 -0.50
CA THR A 44 4.65 9.20 0.16
C THR A 44 5.00 8.10 1.16
N ASN A 45 4.48 8.17 2.39
CA ASN A 45 4.79 7.16 3.42
C ASN A 45 4.28 5.78 3.01
N VAL A 46 3.00 5.70 2.69
CA VAL A 46 2.30 4.46 2.33
C VAL A 46 1.33 4.74 1.18
N TYR A 47 1.33 3.87 0.17
CA TYR A 47 0.36 3.86 -0.93
C TYR A 47 -0.20 2.46 -1.14
N LEU A 48 -1.52 2.31 -1.00
CA LEU A 48 -2.24 1.04 -1.10
C LEU A 48 -3.38 1.19 -2.10
N LEU A 49 -3.26 0.56 -3.27
CA LEU A 49 -4.28 0.62 -4.32
C LEU A 49 -4.76 -0.79 -4.69
N CYS A 50 -5.74 -1.27 -3.93
CA CYS A 50 -6.34 -2.59 -4.12
C CYS A 50 -7.67 -2.48 -4.86
N ALA A 51 -7.93 -3.41 -5.77
CA ALA A 51 -9.25 -3.60 -6.34
C ALA A 51 -10.22 -4.11 -5.26
N SER A 52 -11.49 -3.75 -5.40
CA SER A 52 -12.52 -4.13 -4.42
C SER A 52 -12.55 -5.65 -4.22
N GLY A 53 -12.38 -6.08 -2.96
CA GLY A 53 -12.40 -7.50 -2.58
C GLY A 53 -11.17 -8.33 -2.99
N ALA A 54 -10.15 -7.74 -3.62
CA ALA A 54 -8.96 -8.45 -4.09
C ALA A 54 -7.83 -8.54 -3.05
N CYS A 55 -7.79 -7.61 -2.10
CA CYS A 55 -6.89 -7.67 -0.94
C CYS A 55 -7.67 -8.16 0.28
N LYS A 56 -7.17 -9.22 0.95
CA LYS A 56 -7.85 -9.88 2.08
C LYS A 56 -6.85 -10.45 3.10
N ASN A 57 -7.29 -10.64 4.34
CA ASN A 57 -6.52 -11.31 5.40
C ASN A 57 -5.12 -10.73 5.66
N TRP A 58 -4.96 -9.41 5.51
CA TRP A 58 -3.68 -8.79 5.85
C TRP A 58 -3.49 -8.68 7.36
N LYS A 59 -2.25 -8.74 7.81
CA LYS A 59 -1.85 -8.52 9.20
C LYS A 59 -0.67 -7.56 9.27
N TRP A 60 -0.95 -6.31 9.62
CA TRP A 60 0.06 -5.27 9.81
C TRP A 60 0.22 -5.01 11.31
N THR A 61 1.45 -5.17 11.80
CA THR A 61 1.78 -5.00 13.21
C THR A 61 3.08 -4.22 13.35
N GLY A 62 3.10 -3.19 14.20
CA GLY A 62 4.30 -2.38 14.45
C GLY A 62 4.83 -1.61 13.22
N VAL A 63 3.99 -1.35 12.22
CA VAL A 63 4.37 -0.60 11.01
C VAL A 63 4.32 0.91 11.27
N SER A 64 5.42 1.62 11.00
CA SER A 64 5.51 3.07 11.17
C SER A 64 6.52 3.70 10.20
N VAL A 65 6.01 4.21 9.07
CA VAL A 65 6.79 4.93 8.07
C VAL A 65 6.40 6.40 8.09
N THR A 66 7.38 7.28 8.26
CA THR A 66 7.15 8.71 8.48
C THR A 66 8.01 9.60 7.58
N GLY A 67 7.89 10.93 7.72
CA GLY A 67 8.69 11.93 7.01
C GLY A 67 8.08 12.42 5.71
N GLY A 68 7.43 11.55 4.94
CA GLY A 68 6.72 11.90 3.71
C GLY A 68 5.26 12.27 3.90
N LYS A 69 4.56 12.41 2.78
CA LYS A 69 3.14 12.76 2.69
C LYS A 69 2.26 11.54 2.95
N LYS A 70 1.08 11.79 3.52
CA LYS A 70 -0.02 10.82 3.60
C LYS A 70 -0.70 10.73 2.23
N SER A 71 -0.90 9.52 1.70
CA SER A 71 -1.59 9.36 0.41
C SER A 71 -3.10 9.60 0.56
N ALA A 72 -3.68 10.36 -0.37
CA ALA A 72 -5.12 10.57 -0.50
C ALA A 72 -5.78 9.59 -1.49
N LYS A 73 -5.00 8.69 -2.11
CA LYS A 73 -5.43 7.83 -3.21
C LYS A 73 -5.58 6.35 -2.82
N CYS A 74 -5.43 6.03 -1.53
CA CYS A 74 -5.52 4.64 -1.11
C CYS A 74 -6.94 4.09 -1.23
N SER A 75 -7.07 2.84 -1.64
CA SER A 75 -8.36 2.16 -1.83
C SER A 75 -8.24 0.66 -1.61
N GLY A 76 -9.37 0.02 -1.25
CA GLY A 76 -9.45 -1.44 -1.09
C GLY A 76 -8.61 -2.01 0.06
N ILE A 77 -8.24 -1.20 1.06
CA ILE A 77 -7.50 -1.67 2.23
C ILE A 77 -8.36 -2.67 3.01
N PRO A 78 -7.86 -3.88 3.35
CA PRO A 78 -8.65 -4.87 4.08
C PRO A 78 -8.99 -4.38 5.49
N SER A 79 -10.28 -4.39 5.84
CA SER A 79 -10.75 -4.02 7.19
C SER A 79 -10.15 -4.93 8.26
N GLY A 80 -9.80 -4.36 9.43
CA GLY A 80 -9.25 -5.14 10.54
C GLY A 80 -7.80 -5.59 10.36
N SER A 81 -7.15 -5.24 9.25
CA SER A 81 -5.77 -5.65 8.97
C SER A 81 -4.70 -4.90 9.75
N GLY A 82 -5.03 -3.74 10.32
CA GLY A 82 -4.05 -2.79 10.86
C GLY A 82 -3.29 -1.99 9.80
N ALA A 83 -3.53 -2.24 8.50
CA ALA A 83 -2.90 -1.49 7.42
C ALA A 83 -3.52 -0.09 7.31
N ALA A 84 -2.66 0.90 7.08
CA ALA A 84 -3.10 2.28 6.92
C ALA A 84 -2.19 3.04 5.96
N CYS A 85 -2.82 3.90 5.17
CA CYS A 85 -2.24 5.15 4.73
C CYS A 85 -2.58 6.20 5.79
#